data_AF-A0A9W7F345-F1
#
_entry.id   AF-A0A9W7F345-F1
#
_cell.length_a   1.000
_cell.length_b   1.000
_cell.length_c   1.000
_cell.angle_alpha   90.00
_cell.angle_beta   90.00
_cell.angle_gamma   90.00
#
_symmetry.space_group_name_H-M   'P 1'
#
loop_
_entity.id
_entity.type
_entity.pdbx_description
1 polymer ?
#
loop_
_entity_poly.entity_id
_entity_poly.type
_entity_poly.pdbx_seq_one_letter_code
_entity_poly.pdbx_strand_id
1 'polypeptide(L)'
;MLRLALLLILSLLTASEAWMVGTVGRAVRPSGFSTILRATAADVISAAKAAEAKFGKGSPEAMVAWSEVEEVNSASTPDMSSLDEECDITTSACEEYQTKMAQLEELLKENSKTFEKMKKLANDVKEVPRAVKTASVVPSKESHLTPYAASALQTAIAEAKAATKKFGGTSPEAAVAWDNVEELSASDNSSAQQPSLSDECLVDMVEACEALEELQNKVITEMHKTGSY
;
A
#
# COMPACT_ATOMS: atom_id res chain seq x y z
N MET A 1 -16.18 -57.94 -24.79
CA MET A 1 -17.12 -57.37 -23.80
C MET A 1 -16.71 -57.58 -22.33
N LEU A 2 -15.72 -58.41 -22.00
CA LEU A 2 -15.29 -58.64 -20.60
C LEU A 2 -14.40 -57.53 -19.98
N ARG A 3 -13.84 -56.61 -20.79
CA ARG A 3 -12.95 -55.53 -20.28
C ARG A 3 -13.68 -54.26 -19.83
N LEU A 4 -14.93 -54.03 -20.26
CA LEU A 4 -15.72 -52.90 -19.77
C LEU A 4 -16.40 -53.17 -18.41
N ALA A 5 -16.65 -54.43 -18.07
CA ALA A 5 -17.26 -54.79 -16.79
C ALA A 5 -16.30 -54.64 -15.59
N LEU A 6 -14.98 -54.70 -15.82
CA LEU A 6 -13.99 -54.60 -14.74
C LEU A 6 -13.66 -53.15 -14.33
N LEU A 7 -13.91 -52.17 -15.21
CA LEU A 7 -13.64 -50.75 -14.91
C LEU A 7 -14.80 -50.07 -14.14
N LEU A 8 -16.01 -50.61 -14.22
CA LEU A 8 -17.17 -50.09 -13.46
C LEU A 8 -17.22 -50.57 -12.00
N ILE A 9 -16.53 -51.67 -11.66
CA ILE A 9 -16.50 -52.17 -10.27
C ILE A 9 -15.39 -51.50 -9.45
N LEU A 10 -14.32 -50.99 -10.08
CA LEU A 10 -13.22 -50.34 -9.37
C LEU A 10 -13.49 -48.87 -9.00
N SER A 11 -14.60 -48.27 -9.47
CA SER A 11 -14.97 -46.86 -9.23
C SER A 11 -15.99 -46.67 -8.09
N LEU A 12 -16.43 -47.74 -7.43
CA LEU A 12 -17.44 -47.70 -6.36
C LEU A 12 -16.90 -48.04 -4.96
N LEU A 13 -15.56 -48.14 -4.78
CA LEU A 13 -14.95 -48.63 -3.53
C LEU A 13 -14.05 -47.62 -2.79
N THR A 14 -14.36 -46.32 -2.84
CA THR A 14 -13.66 -45.30 -2.02
C THR A 14 -14.59 -44.29 -1.33
N ALA A 15 -15.88 -44.56 -1.21
CA ALA A 15 -16.84 -43.62 -0.62
C ALA A 15 -17.64 -44.24 0.52
N SER A 16 -17.01 -44.63 1.65
CA SER A 16 -17.76 -44.93 2.87
C SER A 16 -16.92 -45.15 4.14
N GLU A 17 -16.03 -44.23 4.55
CA GLU A 17 -15.59 -44.06 5.96
C GLU A 17 -15.13 -42.59 6.09
N ALA A 18 -15.54 -41.73 7.00
CA ALA A 18 -16.26 -41.86 8.24
C ALA A 18 -16.91 -40.50 8.58
N TRP A 19 -18.24 -40.46 8.77
CA TRP A 19 -18.85 -39.45 9.62
C TRP A 19 -18.82 -40.00 11.04
N MET A 20 -17.67 -39.88 11.70
CA MET A 20 -17.63 -39.99 13.16
C MET A 20 -18.26 -38.72 13.71
N VAL A 21 -19.44 -38.88 14.29
CA VAL A 21 -20.04 -37.94 15.23
C VAL A 21 -19.04 -37.75 16.37
N GLY A 22 -18.26 -36.66 16.29
CA GLY A 22 -17.33 -36.24 17.31
C GLY A 22 -18.10 -35.62 18.47
N THR A 23 -18.32 -36.42 19.51
CA THR A 23 -18.57 -35.95 20.87
C THR A 23 -17.65 -34.77 21.20
N VAL A 24 -18.22 -33.71 21.78
CA VAL A 24 -17.48 -32.61 22.43
C VAL A 24 -16.75 -33.17 23.65
N GLY A 25 -15.68 -33.90 23.40
CA GLY A 25 -14.73 -34.38 24.39
C GLY A 25 -13.74 -33.26 24.65
N ARG A 26 -13.90 -32.60 25.80
CA ARG A 26 -12.85 -31.76 26.40
C ARG A 26 -11.57 -32.60 26.45
N ALA A 27 -10.61 -32.30 25.58
CA ALA A 27 -9.33 -32.98 25.56
C ALA A 27 -8.62 -32.69 26.89
N VAL A 28 -8.66 -33.67 27.78
CA VAL A 28 -7.75 -33.75 28.92
C VAL A 28 -6.36 -33.91 28.32
N ARG A 29 -5.56 -32.84 28.35
CA ARG A 29 -4.15 -32.86 27.96
C ARG A 29 -3.45 -33.96 28.78
N PRO A 30 -2.86 -34.98 28.15
CA PRO A 30 -2.03 -35.93 28.87
C PRO A 30 -0.79 -35.18 29.37
N SER A 31 -0.70 -34.97 30.69
CA SER A 31 0.54 -34.58 31.37
C SER A 31 1.52 -35.75 31.37
N GLY A 32 2.00 -36.10 30.18
CA GLY A 32 3.11 -37.02 29.97
C GLY A 32 4.37 -36.20 29.78
N PHE A 33 5.28 -36.29 30.76
CA PHE A 33 6.67 -35.85 30.69
C PHE A 33 7.29 -36.33 29.38
N SER A 34 7.29 -35.47 28.35
CA SER A 34 7.97 -35.73 27.10
C SER A 34 9.22 -34.88 27.09
N THR A 35 10.36 -35.55 26.92
CA THR A 35 11.59 -34.97 26.40
C THR A 35 11.20 -33.97 25.31
N ILE A 36 11.37 -32.67 25.60
CA ILE A 36 11.03 -31.59 24.67
C ILE A 36 12.08 -31.62 23.57
N LEU A 37 11.91 -32.55 22.62
CA LEU A 37 12.45 -32.38 21.28
C LEU A 37 11.76 -31.13 20.75
N ARG A 38 12.46 -29.99 20.82
CA ARG A 38 12.02 -28.75 20.19
C ARG A 38 11.77 -29.09 18.73
N ALA A 39 10.49 -29.10 18.33
CA ALA A 39 10.11 -29.21 16.94
C ALA A 39 10.86 -28.11 16.19
N THR A 40 11.53 -28.48 15.10
CA THR A 40 12.25 -27.50 14.30
C THR A 40 11.25 -26.60 13.56
N ALA A 41 11.68 -25.41 13.12
CA ALA A 41 10.85 -24.55 12.28
C ALA A 41 10.32 -25.30 11.04
N ALA A 42 11.10 -26.24 10.49
CA ALA A 42 10.69 -27.07 9.36
C ALA A 42 9.53 -28.01 9.71
N ASP A 43 9.54 -28.59 10.91
CA ASP A 43 8.50 -29.51 11.37
C ASP A 43 7.16 -28.78 11.53
N VAL A 44 7.15 -27.61 12.18
CA VAL A 44 5.93 -26.82 12.39
C VAL A 44 5.36 -26.26 11.07
N ILE A 45 6.21 -25.85 10.14
CA ILE A 45 5.77 -25.41 8.79
C ILE A 45 5.14 -26.57 8.02
N SER A 46 5.70 -27.78 8.13
CA SER A 46 5.14 -28.96 7.47
C SER A 46 3.76 -29.32 8.05
N ALA A 47 3.58 -29.20 9.36
CA ALA A 47 2.31 -29.42 10.03
C ALA A 47 1.24 -28.39 9.62
N ALA A 48 1.60 -27.10 9.54
CA ALA A 48 0.69 -26.05 9.08
C ALA A 48 0.21 -26.27 7.64
N LYS A 49 1.11 -26.66 6.73
CA LYS A 49 0.75 -27.00 5.34
C LYS A 49 -0.15 -28.24 5.25
N ALA A 50 0.10 -29.25 6.08
CA ALA A 50 -0.76 -30.43 6.16
C ALA A 50 -2.17 -30.09 6.66
N ALA A 51 -2.28 -29.17 7.62
CA ALA A 51 -3.57 -28.65 8.09
C ALA A 51 -4.32 -27.89 7.00
N GLU A 52 -3.65 -27.00 6.25
CA GLU A 52 -4.25 -26.33 5.09
C GLU A 52 -4.76 -27.31 4.03
N ALA A 53 -3.96 -28.33 3.71
CA ALA A 53 -4.34 -29.34 2.72
C ALA A 53 -5.56 -30.16 3.15
N LYS A 54 -5.71 -30.40 4.45
CA LYS A 54 -6.79 -31.22 5.02
C LYS A 54 -8.08 -30.42 5.26
N PHE A 55 -7.97 -29.21 5.77
CA PHE A 55 -9.11 -28.41 6.25
C PHE A 55 -9.44 -27.21 5.36
N GLY A 56 -8.57 -26.88 4.40
CA GLY A 56 -8.71 -25.71 3.53
C GLY A 56 -8.00 -24.48 4.09
N LYS A 57 -7.59 -23.59 3.18
CA LYS A 57 -6.99 -22.31 3.52
C LYS A 57 -8.00 -21.44 4.28
N GLY A 58 -7.61 -20.92 5.44
CA GLY A 58 -8.47 -20.11 6.30
C GLY A 58 -9.40 -20.90 7.24
N SER A 59 -9.28 -22.22 7.29
CA SER A 59 -9.92 -23.01 8.35
C SER A 59 -9.33 -22.67 9.72
N PRO A 60 -10.13 -22.74 10.81
CA PRO A 60 -9.63 -22.51 12.17
C PRO A 60 -8.40 -23.37 12.51
N GLU A 61 -8.38 -24.63 12.06
CA GLU A 61 -7.29 -25.57 12.28
C GLU A 61 -6.01 -25.16 11.55
N ALA A 62 -6.13 -24.67 10.30
CA ALA A 62 -4.99 -24.14 9.56
C ALA A 62 -4.47 -22.84 10.21
N MET A 63 -5.36 -21.96 10.68
CA MET A 63 -4.96 -20.72 11.34
C MET A 63 -4.20 -20.97 12.64
N VAL A 64 -4.66 -21.92 13.47
CA VAL A 64 -3.95 -22.31 14.69
C VAL A 64 -2.57 -22.88 14.37
N ALA A 65 -2.46 -23.75 13.37
CA ALA A 65 -1.17 -24.34 13.00
C ALA A 65 -0.17 -23.30 12.45
N TRP A 66 -0.65 -22.28 11.72
CA TRP A 66 0.20 -21.16 11.30
C TRP A 66 0.58 -20.21 12.44
N SER A 67 -0.28 -20.06 13.45
CA SER A 67 0.06 -19.31 14.67
C SER A 67 1.25 -19.95 15.40
N GLU A 68 1.33 -21.28 15.45
CA GLU A 68 2.47 -21.99 16.04
C GLU A 68 3.78 -21.77 15.24
N VAL A 69 3.69 -21.67 13.92
CA VAL A 69 4.84 -21.32 13.06
C VAL A 69 5.37 -19.93 13.40
N GLU A 70 4.47 -18.96 13.60
CA GLU A 70 4.83 -17.59 13.96
C GLU A 70 5.54 -17.53 15.32
N GLU A 71 5.05 -18.27 16.32
CA GLU A 71 5.66 -18.35 17.64
C GLU A 71 7.07 -18.97 17.58
N VAL A 72 7.25 -20.07 16.84
CA VAL A 72 8.56 -20.73 16.71
C VAL A 72 9.54 -19.88 15.91
N ASN A 73 9.08 -19.18 14.86
CA ASN A 73 9.93 -18.31 14.06
C ASN A 73 10.38 -17.09 14.88
N SER A 74 9.50 -16.55 15.73
CA SER A 74 9.81 -15.44 16.64
C SER A 74 10.76 -15.86 17.76
N ALA A 75 10.62 -17.08 18.29
CA ALA A 75 11.56 -17.64 19.26
C ALA A 75 12.93 -18.03 18.66
N SER A 76 13.00 -18.12 17.34
CA SER A 76 14.22 -18.44 16.58
C SER A 76 14.89 -17.21 16.00
N THR A 77 14.46 -15.99 16.38
CA THR A 77 15.30 -14.81 16.11
C THR A 77 16.68 -15.13 16.69
N PRO A 78 17.74 -15.09 15.88
CA PRO A 78 19.09 -15.19 16.40
C PRO A 78 19.16 -14.24 17.58
N ASP A 79 19.66 -14.72 18.71
CA ASP A 79 20.00 -13.85 19.83
C ASP A 79 20.88 -12.77 19.24
N MET A 80 20.29 -11.59 18.99
CA MET A 80 21.00 -10.41 18.56
C MET A 80 21.69 -9.92 19.82
N SER A 81 22.65 -10.72 20.32
CA SER A 81 23.66 -10.27 21.25
C SER A 81 24.12 -8.94 20.73
N SER A 82 24.08 -7.94 21.61
CA SER A 82 24.17 -6.55 21.21
C SER A 82 25.35 -6.38 20.25
N LEU A 83 25.12 -5.74 19.10
CA LEU A 83 26.16 -5.46 18.10
C LEU A 83 27.38 -4.75 18.72
N ASP A 84 27.20 -4.15 19.90
CA ASP A 84 28.23 -3.49 20.69
C ASP A 84 29.27 -4.48 21.25
N GLU A 85 28.89 -5.74 21.55
CA GLU A 85 29.81 -6.76 22.07
C GLU A 85 30.62 -7.47 20.97
N GLU A 86 30.16 -7.43 19.72
CA GLU A 86 30.85 -8.08 18.59
C GLU A 86 31.85 -7.15 17.89
N CYS A 87 31.78 -5.84 18.15
CA CYS A 87 32.76 -4.86 17.68
C CYS A 87 33.93 -4.58 18.65
N ASP A 88 34.00 -5.25 19.81
CA ASP A 88 35.20 -5.26 20.67
C ASP A 88 36.34 -6.12 20.08
N ILE A 89 36.02 -6.98 19.11
CA ILE A 89 37.01 -7.79 18.39
C ILE A 89 37.38 -7.02 17.12
N THR A 90 38.65 -6.66 16.97
CA THR A 90 39.26 -5.83 15.90
C THR A 90 39.15 -6.44 14.50
N THR A 91 37.96 -6.81 14.08
CA THR A 91 37.66 -7.34 12.76
C THR A 91 37.38 -6.17 11.83
N SER A 92 38.02 -6.20 10.66
CA SER A 92 37.92 -5.15 9.62
C SER A 92 36.48 -4.84 9.18
N ALA A 93 35.53 -5.72 9.49
CA ALA A 93 34.11 -5.52 9.25
C ALA A 93 33.52 -4.35 10.07
N CYS A 94 33.96 -4.14 11.31
CA CYS A 94 33.47 -3.02 12.14
C CYS A 94 34.02 -1.66 11.66
N GLU A 95 35.24 -1.62 11.13
CA GLU A 95 35.81 -0.39 10.53
C GLU A 95 35.03 0.03 9.27
N GLU A 96 34.65 -0.93 8.42
CA GLU A 96 33.82 -0.67 7.24
C GLU A 96 32.43 -0.17 7.65
N TYR A 97 31.82 -0.77 8.66
CA TYR A 97 30.53 -0.34 9.19
C TYR A 97 30.58 1.09 9.74
N GLN A 98 31.56 1.41 10.60
CA GLN A 98 31.73 2.77 11.12
C GLN A 98 31.97 3.79 10.00
N THR A 99 32.75 3.43 8.97
CA THR A 99 32.98 4.29 7.80
C THR A 99 31.69 4.55 7.04
N LYS A 100 30.85 3.51 6.81
CA LYS A 100 29.56 3.66 6.15
C LYS A 100 28.57 4.49 6.98
N MET A 101 28.57 4.33 8.30
CA MET A 101 27.74 5.16 9.18
C MET A 101 28.16 6.63 9.16
N ALA A 102 29.46 6.91 9.16
CA ALA A 102 29.98 8.27 9.00
C ALA A 102 29.63 8.88 7.64
N GLN A 103 29.75 8.10 6.55
CA GLN A 103 29.33 8.53 5.21
C GLN A 103 27.82 8.81 5.14
N LEU A 104 26.99 7.99 5.78
CA LEU A 104 25.55 8.19 5.83
C LEU A 104 25.18 9.46 6.61
N GLU A 105 25.85 9.72 7.72
CA GLU A 105 25.66 10.96 8.49
C GLU A 105 26.03 12.20 7.68
N GLU A 106 27.10 12.15 6.89
CA GLU A 106 27.49 13.25 6.00
C GLU A 106 26.45 13.46 4.90
N LEU A 107 25.97 12.39 4.24
CA LEU A 107 24.89 12.48 3.25
C LEU A 107 23.61 13.07 3.85
N LEU A 108 23.26 12.72 5.09
CA LEU A 108 22.10 13.31 5.78
C LEU A 108 22.30 14.81 6.05
N LYS A 109 23.52 15.23 6.45
CA LYS A 109 23.86 16.65 6.62
C LYS A 109 23.79 17.41 5.30
N GLU A 110 24.31 16.85 4.21
CA GLU A 110 24.22 17.46 2.88
C GLU A 110 22.77 17.55 2.37
N ASN A 111 21.99 16.48 2.53
CA ASN A 111 20.59 16.46 2.13
C ASN A 111 19.76 17.44 2.94
N SER A 112 20.02 17.59 4.26
CA SER A 112 19.32 18.58 5.08
C SER A 112 19.51 20.02 4.57
N LYS A 113 20.73 20.36 4.10
CA LYS A 113 21.01 21.66 3.47
C LYS A 113 20.22 21.83 2.16
N THR A 114 20.09 20.77 1.38
CA THR A 114 19.27 20.77 0.15
C THR A 114 17.80 20.97 0.46
N PHE A 115 17.27 20.31 1.50
CA PHE A 115 15.88 20.52 1.95
C PHE A 115 15.63 21.96 2.41
N GLU A 116 16.56 22.58 3.15
CA GLU A 116 16.42 23.99 3.56
C GLU A 116 16.46 24.94 2.35
N LYS A 117 17.31 24.68 1.35
CA LYS A 117 17.29 25.44 0.08
C LYS A 117 15.95 25.28 -0.64
N MET A 118 15.41 24.06 -0.70
CA MET A 118 14.12 23.78 -1.34
C MET A 118 12.96 24.43 -0.60
N LYS A 119 12.99 24.45 0.72
CA LYS A 119 12.01 25.15 1.57
C LYS A 119 12.06 26.66 1.37
N LYS A 120 13.27 27.23 1.26
CA LYS A 120 13.44 28.65 0.92
C LYS A 120 12.85 28.96 -0.46
N LEU A 121 13.17 28.15 -1.47
CA LEU A 121 12.63 28.31 -2.82
C LEU A 121 11.10 28.19 -2.83
N ALA A 122 10.53 27.23 -2.09
CA ALA A 122 9.09 27.06 -1.98
C ALA A 122 8.39 28.26 -1.30
N ASN A 123 9.05 28.90 -0.34
CA ASN A 123 8.54 30.13 0.26
C ASN A 123 8.69 31.32 -0.70
N ASP A 124 9.81 31.44 -1.41
CA ASP A 124 10.01 32.48 -2.42
C ASP A 124 8.95 32.36 -3.54
N VAL A 125 8.56 31.14 -3.94
CA VAL A 125 7.47 30.88 -4.90
C VAL A 125 6.09 31.24 -4.32
N LYS A 126 5.85 31.06 -3.01
CA LYS A 126 4.60 31.50 -2.37
C LYS A 126 4.46 33.02 -2.32
N GLU A 127 5.58 33.73 -2.19
CA GLU A 127 5.63 35.20 -2.11
C GLU A 127 5.62 35.89 -3.48
N VAL A 128 5.84 35.15 -4.58
CA VAL A 128 5.53 35.68 -5.92
C VAL A 128 4.01 35.94 -5.94
N PRO A 129 3.56 37.21 -6.00
CA PRO A 129 2.15 37.51 -6.00
C PRO A 129 1.52 36.78 -7.19
N ARG A 130 0.41 36.08 -6.93
CA ARG A 130 -0.50 35.46 -7.93
C ARG A 130 -1.15 36.53 -8.84
N ALA A 131 -0.35 37.46 -9.35
CA ALA A 131 -0.70 38.45 -10.35
C ALA A 131 -0.61 37.87 -11.77
N VAL A 132 -0.13 36.63 -11.91
CA VAL A 132 -0.71 35.71 -12.90
C VAL A 132 -2.08 35.31 -12.35
N LYS A 133 -3.02 36.25 -12.45
CA LYS A 133 -4.41 35.91 -12.70
C LYS A 133 -4.35 34.79 -13.70
N THR A 134 -4.87 33.62 -13.31
CA THR A 134 -5.75 32.80 -14.13
C THR A 134 -6.11 33.51 -15.44
N ALA A 135 -5.18 33.52 -16.38
CA ALA A 135 -5.44 33.91 -17.74
C ALA A 135 -6.10 32.66 -18.26
N SER A 136 -7.40 32.58 -18.01
CA SER A 136 -8.29 31.64 -18.65
C SER A 136 -7.67 30.24 -18.77
N VAL A 137 -7.70 29.46 -17.69
CA VAL A 137 -8.02 28.05 -17.89
C VAL A 137 -9.37 28.09 -18.59
N VAL A 138 -9.31 28.12 -19.93
CA VAL A 138 -10.43 27.75 -20.76
C VAL A 138 -10.84 26.42 -20.17
N PRO A 139 -12.09 26.25 -19.69
CA PRO A 139 -12.53 24.94 -19.27
C PRO A 139 -12.31 24.06 -20.49
N SER A 140 -11.28 23.21 -20.43
CA SER A 140 -11.04 22.23 -21.46
C SER A 140 -12.34 21.45 -21.53
N LYS A 141 -13.00 21.54 -22.69
CA LYS A 141 -14.39 21.15 -22.92
C LYS A 141 -14.58 19.63 -22.91
N GLU A 142 -13.77 18.89 -22.17
CA GLU A 142 -13.67 17.44 -22.29
C GLU A 142 -13.63 16.71 -20.94
N SER A 143 -14.13 17.32 -19.86
CA SER A 143 -14.78 16.49 -18.84
C SER A 143 -16.21 16.24 -19.30
N HIS A 144 -16.44 15.04 -19.84
CA HIS A 144 -17.74 14.50 -20.27
C HIS A 144 -18.72 14.28 -19.10
N LEU A 145 -18.58 15.03 -18.01
CA LEU A 145 -19.60 15.12 -16.98
C LEU A 145 -20.72 16.00 -17.50
N THR A 146 -21.89 15.39 -17.72
CA THR A 146 -23.09 16.19 -17.94
C THR A 146 -23.25 17.15 -16.75
N PRO A 147 -23.57 18.44 -16.95
CA PRO A 147 -23.74 19.42 -15.87
C PRO A 147 -24.69 18.96 -14.74
N TYR A 148 -25.54 17.98 -15.04
CA TYR A 148 -26.44 17.32 -14.13
C TYR A 148 -25.73 16.47 -13.07
N ALA A 149 -24.74 15.65 -13.43
CA ALA A 149 -24.05 14.75 -12.51
C ALA A 149 -23.25 15.51 -11.44
N ALA A 150 -22.57 16.60 -11.84
CA ALA A 150 -21.84 17.47 -10.92
C ALA A 150 -22.76 18.12 -9.87
N SER A 151 -24.00 18.48 -10.28
CA SER A 151 -24.98 19.08 -9.37
C SER A 151 -25.53 18.06 -8.36
N ALA A 152 -25.78 16.82 -8.79
CA ALA A 152 -26.29 15.75 -7.92
C ALA A 152 -25.28 15.36 -6.85
N LEU A 153 -24.00 15.25 -7.19
CA LEU A 153 -22.93 14.95 -6.23
C LEU A 153 -22.78 16.06 -5.18
N GLN A 154 -22.86 17.33 -5.59
CA GLN A 154 -22.81 18.46 -4.65
C GLN A 154 -23.97 18.44 -3.66
N THR A 155 -25.18 18.13 -4.13
CA THR A 155 -26.35 17.97 -3.25
C THR A 155 -26.14 16.83 -2.25
N ALA A 156 -25.68 15.66 -2.72
CA ALA A 156 -25.42 14.52 -1.84
C ALA A 156 -24.34 14.82 -0.78
N ILE A 157 -23.27 15.53 -1.13
CA ILE A 157 -22.24 15.96 -0.18
C ILE A 157 -22.83 16.93 0.87
N ALA A 158 -23.70 17.84 0.46
CA ALA A 158 -24.36 18.76 1.39
C ALA A 158 -25.28 18.01 2.37
N GLU A 159 -26.02 17.01 1.89
CA GLU A 159 -26.87 16.14 2.71
C GLU A 159 -26.06 15.28 3.68
N ALA A 160 -24.97 14.66 3.23
CA ALA A 160 -24.07 13.88 4.08
C ALA A 160 -23.45 14.71 5.20
N LYS A 161 -23.04 15.94 4.90
CA LYS A 161 -22.55 16.91 5.90
C LYS A 161 -23.65 17.33 6.87
N ALA A 162 -24.87 17.57 6.38
CA ALA A 162 -26.01 17.91 7.23
C ALA A 162 -26.39 16.76 8.17
N ALA A 163 -26.42 15.52 7.68
CA ALA A 163 -26.67 14.32 8.47
C ALA A 163 -25.59 14.11 9.53
N THR A 164 -24.31 14.21 9.15
CA THR A 164 -23.16 14.16 10.06
C THR A 164 -23.28 15.20 11.18
N LYS A 165 -23.69 16.43 10.85
CA LYS A 165 -23.87 17.52 11.83
C LYS A 165 -25.07 17.29 12.75
N LYS A 166 -26.16 16.72 12.24
CA LYS A 166 -27.42 16.54 12.98
C LYS A 166 -27.41 15.29 13.87
N PHE A 167 -26.87 14.20 13.38
CA PHE A 167 -26.95 12.88 14.03
C PHE A 167 -25.59 12.39 14.57
N GLY A 168 -24.49 13.03 14.19
CA GLY A 168 -23.12 12.64 14.56
C GLY A 168 -22.46 11.79 13.49
N GLY A 169 -21.13 11.86 13.38
CA GLY A 169 -20.38 11.18 12.31
C GLY A 169 -20.41 9.66 12.34
N THR A 170 -20.77 9.06 13.48
CA THR A 170 -20.90 7.60 13.64
C THR A 170 -22.35 7.13 13.62
N SER A 171 -23.31 8.01 13.30
CA SER A 171 -24.72 7.64 13.20
C SER A 171 -25.00 6.85 11.93
N PRO A 172 -25.97 5.92 11.96
CA PRO A 172 -26.38 5.19 10.75
C PRO A 172 -26.92 6.12 9.67
N GLU A 173 -27.56 7.24 10.04
CA GLU A 173 -28.06 8.25 9.09
C GLU A 173 -26.93 8.99 8.38
N ALA A 174 -25.82 9.27 9.07
CA ALA A 174 -24.64 9.85 8.45
C ALA A 174 -23.94 8.84 7.52
N ALA A 175 -23.84 7.57 7.93
CA ALA A 175 -23.26 6.51 7.11
C ALA A 175 -24.02 6.35 5.77
N VAL A 176 -25.35 6.19 5.81
CA VAL A 176 -26.18 6.06 4.61
C VAL A 176 -26.06 7.28 3.68
N ALA A 177 -25.93 8.48 4.23
CA ALA A 177 -25.77 9.68 3.42
C ALA A 177 -24.40 9.75 2.73
N TRP A 178 -23.34 9.24 3.37
CA TRP A 178 -22.02 9.10 2.75
C TRP A 178 -21.96 7.96 1.73
N ASP A 179 -22.67 6.86 1.97
CA ASP A 179 -22.81 5.78 0.98
C ASP A 179 -23.40 6.32 -0.33
N ASN A 180 -24.39 7.22 -0.26
CA ASN A 180 -24.96 7.87 -1.46
C ASN A 180 -23.95 8.77 -2.20
N VAL A 181 -23.03 9.43 -1.47
CA VAL A 181 -21.94 10.19 -2.09
C VAL A 181 -20.98 9.26 -2.81
N GLU A 182 -20.67 8.10 -2.21
CA GLU A 182 -19.82 7.09 -2.81
C GLU A 182 -20.46 6.50 -4.08
N GLU A 183 -21.73 6.12 -4.05
CA GLU A 183 -22.45 5.60 -5.22
C GLU A 183 -22.49 6.62 -6.37
N LEU A 184 -22.77 7.88 -6.07
CA LEU A 184 -22.76 8.93 -7.10
C LEU A 184 -21.34 9.20 -7.64
N SER A 185 -20.32 9.19 -6.78
CA SER A 185 -18.93 9.34 -7.20
C SER A 185 -18.41 8.14 -7.99
N ALA A 186 -18.88 6.93 -7.69
CA ALA A 186 -18.51 5.71 -8.40
C ALA A 186 -19.24 5.59 -9.75
N SER A 187 -20.46 6.12 -9.85
CA SER A 187 -21.17 6.24 -11.14
C SER A 187 -20.46 7.17 -12.12
N ASP A 188 -19.62 8.06 -11.61
CA ASP A 188 -18.74 8.91 -12.39
C ASP A 188 -17.48 8.17 -12.86
N ASN A 189 -17.64 7.38 -13.93
CA ASN A 189 -16.53 6.73 -14.63
C ASN A 189 -15.64 7.73 -15.39
N SER A 190 -15.84 9.04 -15.27
CA SER A 190 -14.98 10.03 -15.95
C SER A 190 -13.53 9.89 -15.48
N SER A 191 -13.29 9.53 -14.22
CA SER A 191 -11.95 9.26 -13.68
C SER A 191 -11.26 8.06 -14.33
N ALA A 192 -12.01 7.03 -14.72
CA ALA A 192 -11.49 5.88 -15.47
C ALA A 192 -11.30 6.17 -16.98
N GLN A 193 -11.96 7.22 -17.48
CA GLN A 193 -11.77 7.74 -18.84
C GLN A 193 -10.77 8.91 -18.90
N GLN A 194 -10.23 9.34 -17.75
CA GLN A 194 -9.14 10.29 -17.76
C GLN A 194 -7.94 9.64 -18.46
N PRO A 195 -7.27 10.37 -19.38
CA PRO A 195 -6.03 9.89 -19.94
C PRO A 195 -5.02 9.67 -18.80
N SER A 196 -4.04 8.81 -19.03
CA SER A 196 -3.09 8.45 -17.98
C SER A 196 -2.40 9.72 -17.42
N LEU A 197 -2.01 9.74 -16.14
CA LEU A 197 -1.29 10.89 -15.58
C LEU A 197 -0.01 11.26 -16.35
N SER A 198 0.54 10.32 -17.13
CA SER A 198 1.62 10.57 -18.10
C SER A 198 1.20 11.47 -19.25
N ASP A 199 -0.04 11.40 -19.71
CA ASP A 199 -0.57 12.19 -20.80
C ASP A 199 -0.97 13.61 -20.34
N GLU A 200 -1.55 13.78 -19.14
CA GLU A 200 -1.82 15.10 -18.56
C GLU A 200 -0.52 15.86 -18.22
N CYS A 201 0.50 15.16 -17.71
CA CYS A 201 1.81 15.76 -17.45
C CYS A 201 2.51 16.23 -18.74
N LEU A 202 2.29 15.54 -19.87
CA LEU A 202 2.87 15.95 -21.16
C LEU A 202 2.23 17.22 -21.71
N VAL A 203 0.93 17.45 -21.49
CA VAL A 203 0.27 18.68 -21.94
C VAL A 203 0.72 19.89 -21.11
N ASP A 204 0.78 19.73 -19.78
CA ASP A 204 1.25 20.79 -18.87
C ASP A 204 2.76 21.05 -19.00
N MET A 205 3.58 20.01 -19.26
CA MET A 205 5.00 20.19 -19.57
C MET A 205 5.22 20.88 -20.91
N VAL A 206 4.40 20.60 -21.93
CA VAL A 206 4.53 21.29 -23.23
C VAL A 206 4.20 22.77 -23.09
N GLU A 207 3.17 23.13 -22.33
CA GLU A 207 2.82 24.53 -22.07
C GLU A 207 3.90 25.23 -21.19
N ALA A 208 4.44 24.54 -20.19
CA ALA A 208 5.57 25.05 -19.40
C ALA A 208 6.86 25.21 -20.22
N CYS A 209 7.10 24.31 -21.19
CA CYS A 209 8.22 24.40 -22.13
C CYS A 209 8.07 25.59 -23.08
N GLU A 210 6.86 25.84 -23.59
CA GLU A 210 6.58 26.99 -24.48
C GLU A 210 6.79 28.33 -23.74
N ALA A 211 6.38 28.42 -22.48
CA ALA A 211 6.63 29.60 -21.63
C ALA A 211 8.13 29.81 -21.33
N LEU A 212 8.91 28.73 -21.21
CA LEU A 212 10.37 28.80 -21.01
C LEU A 212 11.10 29.29 -22.25
N GLU A 213 10.69 28.85 -23.45
CA GLU A 213 11.25 29.33 -24.72
C GLU A 213 10.98 30.82 -24.94
N GLU A 214 9.79 31.32 -24.58
CA GLU A 214 9.48 32.75 -24.66
C GLU A 214 10.36 33.58 -23.71
N LEU A 215 10.62 33.08 -22.51
CA LEU A 215 11.51 33.72 -21.54
C LEU A 215 12.95 33.74 -22.05
N GLN A 216 13.45 32.62 -22.58
CA GLN A 216 14.80 32.52 -23.13
C GLN A 216 15.01 33.51 -24.30
N ASN A 217 14.02 33.62 -25.19
CA ASN A 217 14.06 34.58 -26.29
C ASN A 217 14.06 36.04 -25.80
N LYS A 218 13.23 36.36 -24.79
CA LYS A 218 13.23 37.69 -24.17
C LYS A 218 14.57 38.04 -23.54
N VAL A 219 15.16 37.13 -22.77
CA VAL A 219 16.48 37.32 -22.15
C VAL A 219 17.56 37.62 -23.20
N ILE A 220 17.60 36.86 -24.30
CA ILE A 220 18.55 37.08 -25.40
C ILE A 220 18.34 38.48 -26.02
N THR A 221 17.09 38.89 -26.26
CA THR A 221 16.81 40.22 -26.84
C THR A 221 17.19 41.37 -25.91
N GLU A 222 17.00 41.22 -24.60
CA GLU A 222 17.37 42.25 -23.62
C GLU A 222 18.90 42.31 -23.41
N MET A 223 19.61 41.17 -23.46
CA MET A 223 21.08 41.15 -23.48
C MET A 223 21.65 41.87 -24.72
N HIS A 224 21.04 41.67 -25.89
CA HIS A 224 21.44 42.39 -27.11
C HIS A 224 21.17 43.91 -27.02
N LYS A 225 20.09 44.34 -26.39
CA LYS A 225 19.77 45.78 -26.21
C LYS A 225 20.69 46.46 -25.20
N THR A 226 21.11 45.76 -24.16
CA THR A 226 21.92 46.32 -23.07
C THR A 226 23.41 46.34 -23.38
N GLY A 227 23.85 45.74 -24.50
CA GLY A 227 25.24 45.80 -24.94
C GLY A 227 26.24 45.15 -24.00
N SER A 228 25.78 44.32 -23.06
CA SER A 228 26.63 43.48 -22.22
C SER A 228 26.89 42.16 -22.95
N TYR A 229 28.03 42.10 -23.62
CA TYR A 229 28.73 40.85 -23.96
C TYR A 229 29.79 40.58 -22.90
#